data_AF-A0A8K0H217-F1
#
_entry.id   AF-A0A8K0H217-F1
#
_cell.length_a   1.000
_cell.length_b   1.000
_cell.length_c   1.000
_cell.angle_alpha   90.00
_cell.angle_beta   90.00
_cell.angle_gamma   90.00
#
_symmetry.space_group_name_H-M   'P 1'
#
loop_
_entity.id
_entity.type
_entity.pdbx_description
1 polymer ?
#
loop_
_entity_poly.entity_id
_entity_poly.type
_entity_poly.pdbx_seq_one_letter_code
_entity_poly.pdbx_strand_id
1 'polypeptide(L)'
;MIALVAADYKYSLRGLSEDSEDYRKKLSEVHSRSAKRILKLCETNKGFYVKAGQFVATMRRAPEEYTSVLCSLQDQVSPCHFKAIKEVLVRHLGNDLSEISEILYLEGHIFFPDIRFMTLDENPIAAASIAQVHRAVLKDCREVAVKVGAIPLVGAADEDGHNNHVFRFEVH
;
A
#
# COMPACT_ATOMS: atom_id res chain seq x y z
N MET A 1 -2.02 -18.18 17.54
CA MET A 1 -3.16 -17.73 16.70
C MET A 1 -3.64 -18.84 15.76
N ILE A 2 -2.80 -19.41 14.90
CA ILE A 2 -3.18 -20.51 13.99
C ILE A 2 -3.73 -21.74 14.74
N ALA A 3 -3.07 -22.17 15.82
CA ALA A 3 -3.55 -23.28 16.64
C ALA A 3 -4.94 -23.03 17.26
N LEU A 4 -5.25 -21.77 17.60
CA LEU A 4 -6.54 -21.38 18.15
C LEU A 4 -7.63 -21.41 17.07
N VAL A 5 -7.32 -20.97 15.85
CA VAL A 5 -8.23 -21.11 14.71
C VAL A 5 -8.52 -22.59 14.43
N ALA A 6 -7.48 -23.41 14.31
CA ALA A 6 -7.64 -24.85 14.05
C ALA A 6 -8.45 -25.56 15.14
N ALA A 7 -8.18 -25.25 16.42
CA ALA A 7 -8.97 -25.75 17.53
C ALA A 7 -10.44 -25.31 17.43
N ASP A 8 -10.70 -24.05 17.08
CA ASP A 8 -12.05 -23.50 16.99
C ASP A 8 -12.91 -24.20 15.92
N TYR A 9 -12.33 -24.50 14.75
CA TYR A 9 -12.96 -25.35 13.74
C TYR A 9 -13.29 -26.74 14.30
N LYS A 10 -12.28 -27.39 14.90
CA LYS A 10 -12.43 -28.76 15.43
C LYS A 10 -13.50 -28.85 16.51
N TYR A 11 -13.53 -27.91 17.45
CA TYR A 11 -14.50 -27.91 18.55
C TYR A 11 -15.90 -27.53 18.09
N SER A 12 -16.03 -26.56 17.21
CA SER A 12 -17.34 -26.05 16.81
C SER A 12 -18.07 -26.94 15.83
N LEU A 13 -17.35 -27.67 15.00
CA LEU A 13 -17.93 -28.59 14.02
C LEU A 13 -18.03 -30.03 14.56
N ARG A 14 -17.63 -30.27 15.81
CA ARG A 14 -17.58 -31.61 16.40
C ARG A 14 -18.98 -32.21 16.49
N GLY A 15 -19.15 -33.40 15.92
CA GLY A 15 -20.40 -34.17 16.01
C GLY A 15 -21.52 -33.67 15.10
N LEU A 16 -21.23 -32.73 14.19
CA LEU A 16 -22.15 -32.30 13.15
C LEU A 16 -21.87 -33.08 11.85
N SER A 17 -22.93 -33.45 11.13
CA SER A 17 -22.82 -34.07 9.80
C SER A 17 -22.53 -33.00 8.76
N GLU A 18 -21.57 -33.23 7.85
CA GLU A 18 -21.16 -32.23 6.85
C GLU A 18 -22.30 -31.78 5.93
N ASP A 19 -23.28 -32.64 5.69
CA ASP A 19 -24.45 -32.35 4.85
C ASP A 19 -25.58 -31.62 5.58
N SER A 20 -25.46 -31.40 6.90
CA SER A 20 -26.52 -30.74 7.66
C SER A 20 -26.50 -29.22 7.51
N GLU A 21 -27.69 -28.60 7.55
CA GLU A 21 -27.79 -27.13 7.61
C GLU A 21 -27.08 -26.55 8.84
N ASP A 22 -27.13 -27.26 9.97
CA ASP A 22 -26.44 -26.88 11.20
C ASP A 22 -24.92 -26.82 11.01
N TYR A 23 -24.33 -27.79 10.30
CA TYR A 23 -22.90 -27.78 9.98
C TYR A 23 -22.54 -26.58 9.14
N ARG A 24 -23.28 -26.32 8.06
CA ARG A 24 -23.05 -25.15 7.18
C ARG A 24 -23.14 -23.83 7.93
N LYS A 25 -24.17 -23.68 8.78
CA LYS A 25 -24.34 -22.49 9.60
C LYS A 25 -23.17 -22.32 10.57
N LYS A 26 -22.80 -23.38 11.28
CA LYS A 26 -21.70 -23.34 12.24
C LYS A 26 -20.36 -23.08 11.58
N LEU A 27 -20.15 -23.65 10.39
CA LEU A 27 -18.97 -23.44 9.56
C LEU A 27 -18.83 -21.96 9.17
N SER A 28 -19.91 -21.34 8.68
CA SER A 28 -19.94 -19.90 8.38
C SER A 28 -19.61 -19.04 9.61
N GLU A 29 -20.18 -19.36 10.78
CA GLU A 29 -19.84 -18.68 12.04
C GLU A 29 -18.35 -18.82 12.39
N VAL A 30 -17.74 -19.99 12.15
CA VAL A 30 -16.30 -20.22 12.39
C VAL A 30 -15.46 -19.42 11.41
N HIS A 31 -15.83 -19.40 10.13
CA HIS A 31 -15.15 -18.60 9.11
C HIS A 31 -15.15 -17.13 9.51
N SER A 32 -16.32 -16.57 9.86
CA SER A 32 -16.46 -15.15 10.23
C SER A 32 -15.57 -14.73 11.40
N ARG A 33 -15.59 -15.48 12.51
CA ARG A 33 -14.76 -15.14 13.68
C ARG A 33 -13.27 -15.37 13.43
N SER A 34 -12.92 -16.37 12.64
CA SER A 34 -11.52 -16.64 12.27
C SER A 34 -10.99 -15.56 11.34
N ALA A 35 -11.77 -15.11 10.36
CA ALA A 35 -11.44 -13.99 9.49
C ALA A 35 -11.14 -12.71 10.29
N LYS A 36 -11.97 -12.38 11.30
CA LYS A 36 -11.73 -11.24 12.20
C LYS A 36 -10.42 -11.36 13.00
N ARG A 37 -10.05 -12.58 13.45
CA ARG A 37 -8.76 -12.81 14.14
C ARG A 37 -7.58 -12.63 13.19
N ILE A 38 -7.70 -13.09 11.94
CA ILE A 38 -6.67 -12.88 10.92
C ILE A 38 -6.56 -11.39 10.59
N LEU A 39 -7.66 -10.67 10.43
CA LEU A 39 -7.66 -9.22 10.22
C LEU A 39 -6.89 -8.53 11.35
N LYS A 40 -7.21 -8.84 12.62
CA LYS A 40 -6.50 -8.26 13.76
C LYS A 40 -5.01 -8.58 13.76
N LEU A 41 -4.62 -9.80 13.38
CA LEU A 41 -3.21 -10.17 13.21
C LEU A 41 -2.56 -9.31 12.13
N CYS A 42 -3.22 -9.11 10.99
CA CYS A 42 -2.71 -8.27 9.90
C CYS A 42 -2.54 -6.81 10.34
N GLU A 43 -3.54 -6.26 11.01
CA GLU A 43 -3.52 -4.88 11.52
C GLU A 43 -2.46 -4.66 12.58
N THR A 44 -2.19 -5.66 13.44
CA THR A 44 -1.23 -5.54 14.54
C THR A 44 0.21 -5.63 14.04
N ASN A 45 0.49 -6.55 13.10
CA ASN A 45 1.86 -6.79 12.63
C ASN A 45 2.24 -5.97 11.40
N LYS A 46 1.26 -5.41 10.67
CA LYS A 46 1.46 -4.59 9.47
C LYS A 46 2.32 -5.30 8.40
N GLY A 47 2.79 -4.54 7.41
CA GLY A 47 3.78 -5.00 6.42
C GLY A 47 3.38 -6.28 5.69
N PHE A 48 4.20 -7.33 5.84
CA PHE A 48 3.98 -8.64 5.22
C PHE A 48 2.59 -9.21 5.50
N TYR A 49 2.08 -9.07 6.73
CA TYR A 49 0.80 -9.64 7.12
C TYR A 49 -0.37 -8.95 6.41
N VAL A 50 -0.31 -7.64 6.21
CA VAL A 50 -1.30 -6.90 5.41
C VAL A 50 -1.31 -7.39 3.97
N LYS A 51 -0.13 -7.57 3.36
CA LYS A 51 -0.02 -8.12 1.99
C LYS A 51 -0.59 -9.54 1.87
N ALA A 52 -0.30 -10.40 2.85
CA ALA A 52 -0.87 -11.74 2.90
C ALA A 52 -2.40 -11.69 3.01
N GLY A 53 -2.95 -10.81 3.85
CA GLY A 53 -4.39 -10.58 3.96
C GLY A 53 -5.03 -10.07 2.67
N GLN A 54 -4.40 -9.11 1.99
CA GLN A 54 -4.82 -8.61 0.67
C GLN A 54 -4.86 -9.73 -0.38
N PHE A 55 -3.85 -10.61 -0.38
CA PHE A 55 -3.82 -11.76 -1.28
C PHE A 55 -4.99 -12.72 -1.02
N VAL A 56 -5.27 -13.05 0.25
CA VAL A 56 -6.42 -13.90 0.60
C VAL A 56 -7.75 -13.22 0.20
N ALA A 57 -7.85 -11.90 0.36
CA ALA A 57 -9.07 -11.15 0.01
C ALA A 57 -9.44 -11.23 -1.47
N THR A 58 -8.49 -11.50 -2.37
CA THR A 58 -8.72 -11.64 -3.82
C THR A 58 -8.92 -13.09 -4.29
N MET A 59 -8.78 -14.07 -3.38
CA MET A 59 -8.80 -15.48 -3.74
C MET A 59 -10.23 -15.99 -3.92
N ARG A 60 -10.61 -16.36 -5.15
CA ARG A 60 -11.97 -16.88 -5.49
C ARG A 60 -12.39 -18.15 -4.73
N ARG A 61 -11.43 -18.94 -4.23
CA ARG A 61 -11.70 -20.19 -3.50
C ARG A 61 -11.75 -20.01 -1.99
N ALA A 62 -11.42 -18.81 -1.48
CA ALA A 62 -11.54 -18.55 -0.06
C ALA A 62 -13.03 -18.42 0.33
N PRO A 63 -13.42 -18.82 1.56
CA PRO A 63 -14.77 -18.60 2.05
C PRO A 63 -15.13 -17.11 2.03
N GLU A 64 -16.39 -16.80 1.71
CA GLU A 64 -16.87 -15.43 1.53
C GLU A 64 -16.63 -14.57 2.78
N GLU A 65 -16.73 -15.16 3.98
CA GLU A 65 -16.50 -14.44 5.22
C GLU A 65 -15.04 -13.98 5.36
N TYR A 66 -14.07 -14.70 4.78
CA TYR A 66 -12.68 -14.29 4.75
C TYR A 66 -12.44 -13.17 3.74
N THR A 67 -12.95 -13.31 2.52
CA THR A 67 -12.75 -12.31 1.48
C THR A 67 -13.43 -11.00 1.86
N SER A 68 -14.66 -11.04 2.38
CA SER A 68 -15.43 -9.88 2.84
C SER A 68 -14.71 -9.12 3.96
N VAL A 69 -14.24 -9.84 4.99
CA VAL A 69 -13.55 -9.19 6.13
C VAL A 69 -12.16 -8.67 5.75
N LEU A 70 -11.38 -9.44 4.99
CA LEU A 70 -10.02 -9.04 4.62
C LEU A 70 -9.97 -8.02 3.47
N CYS A 71 -11.09 -7.78 2.79
CA CYS A 71 -11.20 -6.69 1.81
C CYS A 71 -10.91 -5.33 2.45
N SER A 72 -11.16 -5.15 3.75
CA SER A 72 -10.80 -3.92 4.46
C SER A 72 -9.29 -3.67 4.55
N LEU A 73 -8.45 -4.68 4.29
CA LEU A 73 -7.00 -4.53 4.17
C LEU A 73 -6.55 -4.05 2.80
N GLN A 74 -7.45 -4.05 1.80
CA GLN A 74 -7.14 -3.49 0.50
C GLN A 74 -7.12 -1.96 0.64
N ASP A 75 -5.91 -1.42 0.77
CA ASP A 75 -5.70 0.03 0.74
C ASP A 75 -6.18 0.54 -0.62
N GLN A 76 -7.24 1.35 -0.60
CA GLN A 76 -7.31 2.49 -1.49
C GLN A 76 -6.24 3.47 -0.99
N VAL A 77 -5.01 3.32 -1.46
CA VAL A 77 -3.94 4.26 -1.12
C VAL A 77 -4.36 5.61 -1.68
N SER A 78 -4.77 6.52 -0.79
CA SER A 78 -4.88 7.92 -1.18
C SER A 78 -3.50 8.34 -1.69
N PRO A 79 -3.40 8.91 -2.90
CA PRO A 79 -2.15 9.46 -3.40
C PRO A 79 -1.50 10.31 -2.32
N CYS A 80 -0.21 10.11 -2.08
CA CYS A 80 0.47 10.93 -1.09
C CYS A 80 0.50 12.36 -1.61
N HIS A 81 0.33 13.33 -0.72
CA HIS A 81 0.34 14.72 -1.12
C HIS A 81 1.62 15.03 -1.89
N PHE A 82 1.45 15.59 -3.08
CA PHE A 82 2.53 15.89 -4.00
C PHE A 82 3.68 16.70 -3.35
N LYS A 83 3.36 17.52 -2.35
CA LYS A 83 4.34 18.26 -1.55
C LYS A 83 5.43 17.37 -0.95
N ALA A 84 5.09 16.18 -0.46
CA ALA A 84 6.06 15.23 0.09
C ALA A 84 6.95 14.62 -1.01
N ILE A 85 6.35 14.32 -2.18
CA ILE A 85 7.08 13.82 -3.36
C ILE A 85 8.09 14.85 -3.85
N LYS A 86 7.69 16.13 -3.88
CA LYS A 86 8.54 17.26 -4.26
C LYS A 86 9.81 17.35 -3.41
N GLU A 87 9.67 17.33 -2.08
CA GLU A 87 10.83 17.43 -1.17
C GLU A 87 11.83 16.31 -1.44
N VAL A 88 11.34 15.12 -1.77
CA VAL A 88 12.20 13.96 -1.93
C VAL A 88 12.83 13.91 -3.33
N LEU A 89 12.10 14.34 -4.36
CA LEU A 89 12.63 14.56 -5.72
C LEU A 89 13.78 15.57 -5.68
N VAL A 90 13.55 16.70 -5.02
CA VAL A 90 14.53 17.77 -4.85
C VAL A 90 15.79 17.26 -4.14
N ARG A 91 15.64 16.48 -3.05
CA ARG A 91 16.77 15.89 -2.31
C ARG A 91 17.56 14.85 -3.09
N HIS A 92 16.94 14.08 -3.98
CA HIS A 92 17.60 12.98 -4.70
C HIS A 92 18.10 13.35 -6.09
N LEU A 93 17.53 14.39 -6.71
CA LEU A 93 17.87 14.83 -8.07
C LEU A 93 18.66 16.14 -8.09
N GLY A 94 18.54 16.97 -7.06
CA GLY A 94 19.41 18.12 -6.84
C GLY A 94 20.61 17.70 -6.01
N ASN A 95 21.80 17.63 -6.61
CA ASN A 95 23.04 17.43 -5.85
C ASN A 95 23.32 18.60 -4.89
N ASP A 96 22.71 19.76 -5.13
CA ASP A 96 22.77 20.93 -4.27
C ASP A 96 21.41 21.66 -4.33
N LEU A 97 20.75 21.86 -3.18
CA LEU A 97 19.44 22.55 -3.10
C LEU A 97 19.52 24.00 -3.60
N SER A 98 20.74 24.54 -3.67
CA SER A 98 21.09 25.86 -4.18
C SER A 98 20.97 25.99 -5.70
N GLU A 99 20.94 24.89 -6.46
CA GLU A 99 20.81 24.90 -7.92
C GLU A 99 19.35 24.93 -8.39
N ILE A 100 18.36 24.71 -7.51
CA ILE A 100 16.94 24.77 -7.88
C ILE A 100 16.46 26.21 -7.64
N SER A 101 16.62 27.04 -8.66
CA SER A 101 16.34 28.47 -8.58
C SER A 101 14.83 28.77 -8.61
N GLU A 102 14.08 28.02 -9.42
CA GLU A 102 12.63 28.22 -9.60
C GLU A 102 11.91 26.90 -9.90
N ILE A 103 10.70 26.72 -9.35
CA ILE A 103 9.78 25.62 -9.69
C ILE A 103 8.50 26.26 -10.20
N LEU A 104 8.19 26.05 -11.48
CA LEU A 104 6.98 26.59 -12.10
C LEU A 104 5.85 25.56 -12.07
N TYR A 105 4.65 26.03 -11.71
CA TYR A 105 3.42 25.26 -11.75
C TYR A 105 2.57 25.77 -12.92
N LEU A 106 2.31 24.93 -13.90
CA LEU A 106 1.44 25.25 -15.03
C LEU A 106 0.54 24.06 -15.33
N GLU A 107 -0.78 24.28 -15.25
CA GLU A 107 -1.81 23.31 -15.70
C GLU A 107 -1.67 21.88 -15.12
N GLY A 108 -1.23 21.74 -13.86
CA GLY A 108 -1.04 20.43 -13.21
C GLY A 108 0.29 19.74 -13.57
N HIS A 109 1.16 20.43 -14.32
CA HIS A 109 2.53 20.05 -14.59
C HIS A 109 3.51 20.92 -13.80
N ILE A 110 4.61 20.30 -13.38
CA ILE A 110 5.65 20.96 -12.62
C ILE A 110 6.93 20.97 -13.43
N PHE A 111 7.43 22.18 -13.65
CA PHE A 111 8.61 22.43 -14.44
C PHE A 111 9.83 22.56 -13.54
N PHE A 112 10.88 21.86 -13.93
CA PHE A 112 12.13 21.75 -13.22
C PHE A 112 13.27 22.30 -14.10
N PRO A 113 13.42 23.63 -14.21
CA PRO A 113 14.33 24.26 -15.16
C PRO A 113 15.79 23.82 -14.97
N ASP A 114 16.19 23.51 -13.74
CA ASP A 114 17.59 23.22 -13.38
C ASP A 114 17.91 21.71 -13.32
N ILE A 115 16.91 20.83 -13.40
CA ILE A 115 17.08 19.38 -13.24
C ILE A 115 16.85 18.62 -14.56
N ARG A 116 17.09 17.30 -14.62
CA ARG A 116 16.96 16.50 -15.88
C ARG A 116 15.53 16.38 -16.44
N PHE A 117 14.52 16.79 -15.67
CA PHE A 117 13.11 16.70 -16.03
C PHE A 117 12.61 18.04 -16.61
N MET A 118 11.82 17.96 -17.67
CA MET A 118 11.09 19.09 -18.24
C MET A 118 9.75 19.29 -17.53
N THR A 119 8.98 18.21 -17.34
CA THR A 119 7.70 18.25 -16.61
C THR A 119 7.48 16.99 -15.76
N LEU A 120 6.68 17.12 -14.70
CA LEU A 120 6.13 16.00 -13.95
C LEU A 120 4.66 16.26 -13.60
N ASP A 121 3.81 15.26 -13.81
CA ASP A 121 2.36 15.35 -13.58
C ASP A 121 2.07 15.22 -12.07
N GLU A 122 1.30 16.16 -11.52
CA GLU A 122 0.96 16.17 -10.09
C GLU A 122 0.14 14.93 -9.70
N ASN A 123 -0.75 14.50 -10.58
CA ASN A 123 -1.59 13.32 -10.35
C ASN A 123 -0.86 12.04 -10.78
N PRO A 124 -0.78 11.01 -9.92
CA PRO A 124 -0.17 9.74 -10.31
C PRO A 124 -1.03 9.02 -11.34
N ILE A 125 -0.38 8.37 -12.31
CA ILE A 125 -1.02 7.45 -13.25
C ILE A 125 -1.33 6.10 -12.60
N ALA A 126 -0.65 5.75 -11.50
CA ALA A 126 -0.95 4.58 -10.69
C ALA A 126 -0.48 4.79 -9.24
N ALA A 127 -1.27 4.30 -8.27
CA ALA A 127 -0.90 4.30 -6.85
C ALA A 127 -1.04 2.87 -6.28
N ALA A 128 0.00 2.40 -5.61
CA ALA A 128 0.04 1.11 -4.92
C ALA A 128 0.57 1.29 -3.49
N SER A 129 0.37 0.28 -2.64
CA SER A 129 0.68 0.29 -1.19
C SER A 129 2.08 0.75 -0.79
N ILE A 130 3.04 0.72 -1.71
CA ILE A 130 4.44 1.08 -1.46
C ILE A 130 4.99 2.11 -2.45
N ALA A 131 4.23 2.51 -3.47
CA ALA A 131 4.72 3.43 -4.49
C ALA A 131 3.61 4.08 -5.29
N GLN A 132 3.85 5.32 -5.72
CA GLN A 132 3.09 5.99 -6.77
C GLN A 132 3.93 6.07 -8.04
N VAL A 133 3.27 6.09 -9.19
CA VAL A 133 3.88 6.27 -10.49
C VAL A 133 3.29 7.53 -11.10
N HIS A 134 4.16 8.47 -11.46
CA HIS A 134 3.82 9.73 -12.11
C HIS A 134 4.34 9.71 -13.54
N ARG A 135 3.62 10.39 -14.44
CA ARG A 135 4.13 10.67 -15.78
C ARG A 135 5.06 11.87 -15.71
N ALA A 136 6.16 11.83 -16.45
CA ALA A 136 7.08 12.94 -16.58
C ALA A 136 7.65 13.01 -18.00
N VAL A 137 8.15 14.19 -18.38
CA VAL A 137 8.85 14.42 -19.64
C VAL A 137 10.25 14.90 -19.31
N LEU A 138 11.28 14.34 -19.94
CA LEU A 138 12.68 14.76 -19.80
C LEU A 138 12.99 15.96 -20.72
N LYS A 139 14.10 16.65 -20.47
CA LYS A 139 14.58 17.76 -21.32
C LYS A 139 14.85 17.37 -22.78
N ASP A 140 15.10 16.09 -23.05
CA ASP A 140 15.23 15.55 -24.39
C ASP A 140 13.90 15.12 -25.02
N CYS A 141 12.78 15.60 -24.47
CA CYS A 141 11.40 15.35 -24.89
C CYS A 141 10.95 13.89 -24.77
N ARG A 142 11.70 13.01 -24.08
CA ARG A 142 11.25 11.64 -23.81
C ARG A 142 10.25 11.61 -22.67
N GLU A 143 9.15 10.90 -22.88
CA GLU A 143 8.21 10.55 -21.80
C GLU A 143 8.77 9.39 -20.98
N VAL A 144 8.67 9.51 -19.65
CA VAL A 144 9.15 8.52 -18.69
C VAL A 144 8.14 8.32 -17.58
N ALA A 145 8.18 7.13 -16.97
CA ALA A 145 7.42 6.83 -15.77
C ALA A 145 8.31 7.04 -14.54
N VAL A 146 7.91 7.96 -13.65
CA VAL A 146 8.61 8.24 -12.41
C VAL A 146 7.93 7.50 -11.28
N LYS A 147 8.60 6.45 -10.79
CA LYS A 147 8.13 5.70 -9.62
C LYS A 147 8.69 6.34 -8.35
N VAL A 148 7.79 6.70 -7.45
CA VAL A 148 8.07 7.29 -6.14
C VAL A 148 7.62 6.30 -5.07
N GLY A 149 8.57 5.51 -4.57
CA GLY A 149 8.28 4.45 -3.59
C GLY A 149 8.44 4.93 -2.15
N ALA A 150 7.45 4.77 -1.27
CA ALA A 150 7.63 4.99 0.16
C ALA A 150 8.46 3.84 0.75
N ILE A 151 9.69 4.12 1.17
CA ILE A 151 10.51 3.17 1.92
C ILE A 151 9.96 3.16 3.34
N PRO A 152 9.51 2.00 3.88
CA PRO A 152 9.29 1.87 5.30
C PRO A 152 10.65 2.01 5.98
N LEU A 153 10.83 3.07 6.77
CA LEU A 153 11.98 3.16 7.67
C LEU A 153 11.88 2.02 8.67
N VAL A 154 12.55 0.91 8.41
CA VAL A 154 12.86 -0.06 9.47
C VAL A 154 13.99 0.57 10.29
N GLY A 155 13.62 1.31 11.35
CA GLY A 155 14.56 1.66 12.43
C GLY A 155 14.93 3.13 12.65
N ALA A 156 14.20 4.13 12.14
CA ALA A 156 14.41 5.52 12.54
C ALA A 156 13.09 6.10 13.06
N ALA A 157 12.94 6.11 14.39
CA ALA A 157 11.96 6.93 15.08
C ALA A 157 12.64 8.27 15.37
N ASP A 158 12.20 9.33 14.69
CA ASP A 158 12.51 10.70 15.09
C ASP A 158 11.38 11.23 16.00
N GLU A 159 11.76 12.01 17.01
CA GLU A 159 10.92 12.44 18.15
C GLU A 159 9.77 13.41 17.80
N ASP A 160 9.61 13.79 16.52
CA ASP A 160 8.70 14.88 16.10
C ASP A 160 7.41 14.43 15.36
N GLY A 161 7.10 13.14 15.34
CA GLY A 161 5.83 12.63 14.79
C GLY A 161 5.60 12.90 13.30
N HIS A 162 6.58 13.45 12.58
CA HIS A 162 6.56 13.59 11.14
C HIS A 162 7.11 12.31 10.53
N ASN A 163 6.24 11.58 9.84
CA ASN A 163 6.58 10.32 9.18
C ASN A 163 7.54 10.62 8.02
N ASN A 164 8.85 10.54 8.27
CA ASN A 164 9.86 10.73 7.24
C ASN A 164 9.83 9.53 6.28
N HIS A 165 9.03 9.62 5.24
CA HIS A 165 9.06 8.66 4.15
C HIS A 165 10.34 8.91 3.35
N VAL A 166 11.32 8.00 3.42
CA VAL A 166 12.43 8.00 2.46
C VAL A 166 11.84 7.48 1.16
N PHE A 167 11.99 8.19 0.04
CA PHE A 167 11.47 7.70 -1.24
C PHE A 167 12.58 7.23 -2.17
N ARG A 168 12.34 6.09 -2.83
CA ARG A 168 13.23 5.58 -3.89
C ARG A 168 12.74 6.05 -5.26
N PHE A 169 13.66 6.54 -6.07
CA PHE A 169 13.41 6.98 -7.45
C PHE A 169 13.92 5.96 -8.46
N GLU A 170 13.06 5.61 -9.40
CA GLU A 170 13.43 4.89 -10.61
C GLU A 170 12.73 5.55 -11.80
N VAL A 171 13.51 5.81 -12.85
CA VAL A 171 13.04 6.34 -14.13
C VAL A 171 13.07 5.19 -15.12
N HIS A 172 11.91 4.86 -15.70
CA HIS A 172 11.74 3.84 -16.74
C HIS A 172 11.30 4.48 -18.04
#